data_AF-A0A554J5I1-F1
#
_entry.id   AF-A0A554J5I1-F1
#
_cell.length_a   1.000
_cell.length_b   1.000
_cell.length_c   1.000
_cell.angle_alpha   90.00
_cell.angle_beta   90.00
_cell.angle_gamma   90.00
#
_symmetry.space_group_name_H-M   'P 1'
#
loop_
_entity.id
_entity.type
_entity.pdbx_description
1 polymer ?
#
loop_
_entity_poly.entity_id
_entity_poly.type
_entity_poly.pdbx_seq_one_letter_code
_entity_poly.pdbx_strand_id
1 'polypeptide(L)'
;MSLLIAGYPYIKETYLKTFDSYPGDVFFLLPRNWKAKGGKLIFKAPIRPNIYTTQSSFYHSNYPIIGGLLKGWMPFFPLYVLKIKNLDKIFSSSEPTLLTTLYQGFWAKLFGKKHIIFSWENIPYKQKFKGPRGLIQMSILKLNLLFCDAIVCGNKKSAEIFRGLTKKPVTVIPLSGVDSGFFKKVKPEHRFHDIDLGGKVVFTFAGALGYRKGVHLILEAMEAVLKEIDRKS
;
A
#
# COMPACT_ATOMS: atom_id res chain seq x y z
N MET A 1 1.45 -20.69 13.47
CA MET A 1 1.76 -19.25 13.57
C MET A 1 0.65 -18.50 12.85
N SER A 2 -0.02 -17.58 13.53
CA SER A 2 -1.16 -16.87 12.96
C SER A 2 -0.90 -15.36 12.82
N LEU A 3 -1.47 -14.78 11.77
CA LEU A 3 -1.27 -13.39 11.40
C LEU A 3 -2.62 -12.71 11.15
N LEU A 4 -2.86 -11.56 11.78
CA LEU A 4 -3.97 -10.68 11.43
C LEU A 4 -3.45 -9.50 10.60
N ILE A 5 -3.85 -9.43 9.33
CA ILE A 5 -3.60 -8.28 8.44
C ILE A 5 -4.75 -7.30 8.60
N ALA A 6 -4.47 -6.11 9.13
CA ALA A 6 -5.47 -5.08 9.36
C ALA A 6 -5.29 -3.89 8.43
N GLY A 7 -6.35 -3.51 7.71
CA GLY A 7 -6.43 -2.25 6.98
C GLY A 7 -7.00 -2.34 5.57
N TYR A 8 -7.43 -1.18 5.08
CA TYR A 8 -8.10 -1.04 3.79
C TYR A 8 -7.31 -1.41 2.53
N PRO A 9 -5.95 -1.38 2.48
CA PRO A 9 -5.22 -1.70 1.25
C PRO A 9 -5.54 -3.09 0.69
N TYR A 10 -5.89 -4.05 1.55
CA TYR A 10 -6.24 -5.42 1.18
C TYR A 10 -7.72 -5.63 0.84
N ILE A 11 -8.52 -4.56 0.69
CA ILE A 11 -9.95 -4.72 0.39
C ILE A 11 -10.22 -5.33 -0.99
N LYS A 12 -9.27 -5.27 -1.93
CA LYS A 12 -9.43 -5.90 -3.24
C LYS A 12 -8.99 -7.34 -3.19
N GLU A 13 -9.81 -8.22 -3.77
CA GLU A 13 -9.55 -9.66 -3.85
C GLU A 13 -8.19 -10.00 -4.48
N THR A 14 -7.75 -9.24 -5.47
CA THR A 14 -6.46 -9.44 -6.14
C THR A 14 -5.27 -9.39 -5.17
N TYR A 15 -5.33 -8.60 -4.10
CA TYR A 15 -4.26 -8.56 -3.11
C TYR A 15 -4.30 -9.77 -2.18
N LEU A 16 -5.50 -10.28 -1.89
CA LEU A 16 -5.70 -11.46 -1.04
C LEU A 16 -5.14 -12.73 -1.69
N LYS A 17 -5.22 -12.83 -3.03
CA LYS A 17 -4.68 -13.98 -3.78
C LYS A 17 -3.20 -14.28 -3.50
N THR A 18 -2.42 -13.26 -3.12
CA THR A 18 -1.02 -13.42 -2.70
C THR A 18 -0.86 -14.36 -1.49
N PHE A 19 -1.91 -14.52 -0.69
CA PHE A 19 -1.91 -15.33 0.52
C PHE A 19 -2.60 -16.69 0.35
N ASP A 20 -3.20 -16.97 -0.82
CA ASP A 20 -3.91 -18.23 -1.06
C ASP A 20 -2.96 -19.44 -1.01
N SER A 21 -1.67 -19.24 -1.30
CA SER A 21 -0.62 -20.26 -1.22
C SER A 21 0.21 -20.19 0.07
N TYR A 22 -0.13 -19.31 1.01
CA TYR A 22 0.62 -19.17 2.26
C TYR A 22 0.28 -20.33 3.21
N PRO A 23 1.27 -21.07 3.74
CA PRO A 23 1.02 -22.31 4.51
C PRO A 23 0.52 -22.08 5.95
N GLY A 24 0.38 -20.83 6.40
CA GLY A 24 -0.04 -20.50 7.76
C GLY A 24 -1.41 -19.81 7.85
N ASP A 25 -1.92 -19.65 9.06
CA ASP A 25 -3.20 -19.01 9.31
C ASP A 25 -3.11 -17.49 9.14
N VAL A 26 -3.66 -16.97 8.04
CA VAL A 26 -3.74 -15.54 7.78
C VAL A 26 -5.18 -15.09 7.83
N PHE A 27 -5.47 -14.20 8.77
CA PHE A 27 -6.74 -13.53 8.91
C PHE A 27 -6.63 -12.10 8.40
N PHE A 28 -7.74 -11.55 7.93
CA PHE A 28 -7.84 -10.15 7.53
C PHE A 28 -8.90 -9.45 8.37
N LEU A 29 -8.61 -8.23 8.81
CA LEU A 29 -9.64 -7.29 9.26
C LEU A 29 -9.71 -6.13 8.28
N LEU A 30 -10.82 -6.09 7.55
CA LEU A 30 -11.05 -5.12 6.48
C LEU A 30 -12.23 -4.22 6.84
N PRO A 31 -12.27 -2.99 6.31
CA PRO A 31 -13.49 -2.21 6.37
C PRO A 31 -14.57 -2.88 5.50
N ARG A 32 -15.80 -2.98 6.00
CA ARG A 32 -16.93 -3.58 5.28
C ARG A 32 -17.13 -2.95 3.90
N ASN A 33 -17.02 -1.63 3.86
CA ASN A 33 -17.01 -0.83 2.64
C ASN A 33 -15.80 0.10 2.68
N TRP A 34 -15.19 0.38 1.53
CA TRP A 34 -14.14 1.40 1.38
C TRP A 34 -14.48 2.37 0.26
N LYS A 35 -14.65 3.64 0.60
CA LYS A 35 -14.96 4.72 -0.34
C LYS A 35 -13.67 5.32 -0.91
N ALA A 36 -13.42 5.14 -2.19
CA ALA A 36 -12.29 5.72 -2.92
C ALA A 36 -12.76 6.81 -3.90
N LYS A 37 -11.82 7.64 -4.38
CA LYS A 37 -12.07 8.73 -5.35
C LYS A 37 -13.26 9.63 -4.95
N GLY A 38 -13.29 10.09 -3.69
CA GLY A 38 -14.38 10.94 -3.17
C GLY A 38 -15.73 10.23 -3.04
N GLY A 39 -15.74 8.89 -2.99
CA GLY A 39 -16.96 8.09 -2.89
C GLY A 39 -17.50 7.59 -4.23
N LYS A 40 -16.91 8.01 -5.36
CA LYS A 40 -17.29 7.53 -6.70
C LYS A 40 -17.04 6.03 -6.90
N LEU A 41 -16.10 5.46 -6.14
CA LEU A 41 -15.82 4.02 -6.14
C LEU A 41 -16.00 3.48 -4.73
N ILE A 42 -16.81 2.44 -4.58
CA ILE A 42 -17.02 1.74 -3.31
C ILE A 42 -16.53 0.31 -3.48
N PHE A 43 -15.49 -0.07 -2.74
CA PHE A 43 -15.04 -1.44 -2.66
C PHE A 43 -15.71 -2.12 -1.48
N LYS A 44 -16.24 -3.33 -1.68
CA LYS A 44 -16.74 -4.18 -0.60
C LYS A 44 -15.70 -5.22 -0.26
N ALA A 45 -15.56 -5.54 1.02
CA ALA A 45 -14.68 -6.63 1.43
C ALA A 45 -15.18 -7.96 0.84
N PRO A 46 -14.30 -8.81 0.28
CA PRO A 46 -14.67 -10.14 -0.20
C PRO A 46 -15.18 -11.02 0.93
N ILE A 47 -16.05 -11.97 0.60
CA ILE A 47 -16.57 -12.95 1.55
C ILE A 47 -15.64 -14.17 1.52
N ARG A 48 -14.83 -14.34 2.58
CA ARG A 48 -13.99 -15.53 2.78
C ARG A 48 -13.95 -15.91 4.27
N PRO A 49 -13.73 -17.19 4.63
CA PRO A 49 -13.75 -17.64 6.03
C PRO A 49 -12.74 -16.92 6.94
N ASN A 50 -11.61 -16.50 6.38
CA ASN A 50 -10.53 -15.82 7.09
C ASN A 50 -10.62 -14.28 7.04
N ILE A 51 -11.73 -13.71 6.53
CA ILE A 51 -11.94 -12.27 6.45
C ILE A 51 -12.99 -11.83 7.46
N TYR A 52 -12.57 -11.00 8.39
CA TYR A 52 -13.44 -10.24 9.27
C TYR A 52 -13.68 -8.84 8.69
N THR A 53 -14.88 -8.31 8.90
CA THR A 53 -15.23 -6.95 8.46
C THR A 53 -15.73 -6.10 9.59
N THR A 54 -15.38 -4.81 9.56
CA THR A 54 -15.86 -3.83 10.54
C THR A 54 -16.14 -2.49 9.89
N GLN A 55 -16.79 -1.58 10.62
CA GLN A 55 -16.99 -0.22 10.13
C GLN A 55 -15.66 0.54 10.13
N SER A 56 -15.49 1.40 9.12
CA SER A 56 -14.42 2.41 9.08
C SER A 56 -15.03 3.78 8.92
N SER A 57 -14.54 4.76 9.65
CA SER A 57 -15.13 6.12 9.66
C SER A 57 -14.40 7.09 8.73
N PHE A 58 -13.13 6.81 8.39
CA PHE A 58 -12.28 7.75 7.66
C PHE A 58 -11.68 7.11 6.40
N TYR A 59 -12.10 7.59 5.22
CA TYR A 59 -11.80 6.97 3.92
C TYR A 59 -10.76 7.74 3.09
N HIS A 60 -10.59 9.03 3.37
CA HIS A 60 -9.69 9.93 2.65
C HIS A 60 -8.84 10.78 3.59
N SER A 61 -7.99 11.65 3.02
CA SER A 61 -7.12 12.53 3.81
C SER A 61 -7.68 13.93 4.04
N ASN A 62 -8.83 14.24 3.44
CA ASN A 62 -9.43 15.59 3.41
C ASN A 62 -10.50 15.78 4.49
N TYR A 63 -10.26 15.34 5.73
CA TYR A 63 -11.18 15.65 6.84
C TYR A 63 -10.81 16.97 7.51
N PRO A 64 -11.79 17.78 7.93
CA PRO A 64 -11.53 18.99 8.69
C PRO A 64 -10.84 18.64 10.01
N ILE A 65 -9.94 19.51 10.47
CA ILE A 65 -9.18 19.41 11.74
C ILE A 65 -8.16 18.25 11.75
N ILE A 66 -8.60 17.00 11.68
CA ILE A 66 -7.75 15.80 11.81
C ILE A 66 -7.02 15.42 10.52
N GLY A 67 -7.42 15.98 9.36
CA GLY A 67 -6.87 15.63 8.06
C GLY A 67 -6.97 14.13 7.76
N GLY A 68 -5.85 13.51 7.37
CA GLY A 68 -5.81 12.08 7.05
C GLY A 68 -5.34 11.16 8.17
N LEU A 69 -5.15 11.66 9.40
CA LEU A 69 -4.48 10.90 10.46
C LEU A 69 -5.21 9.62 10.87
N LEU A 70 -6.55 9.62 10.80
CA LEU A 70 -7.39 8.47 11.14
C LEU A 70 -7.81 7.66 9.91
N LYS A 71 -7.20 7.87 8.74
CA LYS A 71 -7.56 7.13 7.53
C LYS A 71 -7.50 5.62 7.77
N GLY A 72 -8.57 4.91 7.43
CA GLY A 72 -8.69 3.47 7.66
C GLY A 72 -9.00 3.06 9.10
N TRP A 73 -9.35 3.99 9.98
CA TRP A 73 -9.60 3.68 11.39
C TRP A 73 -10.82 2.77 11.55
N MET A 74 -10.60 1.68 12.29
CA MET A 74 -11.55 0.62 12.57
C MET A 74 -11.70 0.50 14.09
N PRO A 75 -12.67 1.20 14.72
CA PRO A 75 -12.75 1.33 16.17
C PRO A 75 -13.02 0.00 16.90
N PHE A 76 -13.55 -1.01 16.22
CA PHE A 76 -13.79 -2.33 16.80
C PHE A 76 -12.63 -3.31 16.61
N PHE A 77 -11.48 -2.86 16.10
CA PHE A 77 -10.28 -3.69 15.95
C PHE A 77 -9.93 -4.53 17.21
N PRO A 78 -9.99 -4.00 18.44
CA PRO A 78 -9.65 -4.76 19.64
C PRO A 78 -10.51 -6.01 19.83
N LEU A 79 -11.80 -5.93 19.50
CA LEU A 79 -12.72 -7.06 19.61
C LEU A 79 -12.31 -8.23 18.70
N TYR A 80 -11.78 -7.91 17.51
CA TYR A 80 -11.31 -8.94 16.57
C TYR A 80 -9.99 -9.55 16.98
N VAL A 81 -9.08 -8.76 17.59
CA VAL A 81 -7.83 -9.29 18.15
C VAL A 81 -8.12 -10.32 19.25
N LEU A 82 -9.15 -10.09 20.07
CA LEU A 82 -9.58 -11.02 21.12
C LEU A 82 -10.39 -12.22 20.57
N LYS A 83 -11.16 -12.01 19.50
CA LYS A 83 -12.00 -13.06 18.89
C LYS A 83 -11.18 -14.15 18.19
N ILE A 84 -10.05 -13.80 17.58
CA ILE A 84 -9.23 -14.74 16.81
C ILE A 84 -8.37 -15.56 17.78
N LYS A 85 -8.68 -16.86 17.87
CA LYS A 85 -7.93 -17.80 18.72
C LYS A 85 -6.50 -17.94 18.19
N ASN A 86 -5.56 -18.11 19.13
CA ASN A 86 -4.14 -18.31 18.85
C ASN A 86 -3.50 -17.20 17.99
N LEU A 87 -4.04 -15.97 17.99
CA LEU A 87 -3.47 -14.85 17.25
C LEU A 87 -2.07 -14.49 17.80
N ASP A 88 -1.02 -14.54 16.97
CA ASP A 88 0.36 -14.25 17.39
C ASP A 88 0.82 -12.85 16.99
N LYS A 89 0.50 -12.47 15.74
CA LYS A 89 1.05 -11.28 15.08
C LYS A 89 -0.04 -10.44 14.43
N ILE A 90 0.13 -9.13 14.47
CA ILE A 90 -0.72 -8.16 13.80
C ILE A 90 0.13 -7.40 12.81
N PHE A 91 -0.30 -7.36 11.56
CA PHE A 91 0.29 -6.55 10.50
C PHE A 91 -0.64 -5.38 10.15
N SER A 92 -0.20 -4.17 10.50
CA SER A 92 -0.87 -2.94 10.13
C SER A 92 -0.44 -2.50 8.73
N SER A 93 -1.33 -2.67 7.76
CA SER A 93 -1.10 -2.29 6.36
C SER A 93 -1.20 -0.77 6.10
N SER A 94 -1.36 0.04 7.16
CA SER A 94 -1.48 1.49 7.09
C SER A 94 -0.14 2.17 7.42
N GLU A 95 0.10 3.36 6.85
CA GLU A 95 1.36 4.09 7.03
C GLU A 95 1.62 4.41 8.52
N PRO A 96 2.89 4.43 8.97
CA PRO A 96 3.26 4.60 10.37
C PRO A 96 3.15 6.04 10.86
N THR A 97 2.76 6.96 9.99
CA THR A 97 2.48 8.36 10.32
C THR A 97 1.00 8.58 10.67
N LEU A 98 0.20 7.51 10.70
CA LEU A 98 -1.23 7.54 10.98
C LEU A 98 -1.52 7.19 12.44
N LEU A 99 -2.54 7.85 13.00
CA LEU A 99 -3.12 7.48 14.30
C LEU A 99 -3.82 6.12 14.22
N THR A 100 -4.34 5.73 13.05
CA THR A 100 -4.88 4.38 12.83
C THR A 100 -3.86 3.29 13.15
N THR A 101 -2.61 3.45 12.68
CA THR A 101 -1.52 2.49 12.91
C THR A 101 -1.11 2.50 14.38
N LEU A 102 -1.07 3.69 15.00
CA LEU A 102 -0.74 3.83 16.41
C LEU A 102 -1.78 3.14 17.30
N TYR A 103 -3.06 3.35 17.00
CA TYR A 103 -4.18 2.70 17.66
C TYR A 103 -4.06 1.17 17.59
N GLN A 104 -3.76 0.61 16.40
CA GLN A 104 -3.53 -0.83 16.25
C GLN A 104 -2.32 -1.31 17.05
N GLY A 105 -1.23 -0.54 17.08
CA GLY A 105 -0.03 -0.88 17.86
C GLY A 105 -0.25 -0.86 19.37
N PHE A 106 -0.99 0.13 19.88
CA PHE A 106 -1.36 0.20 21.30
C PHE A 106 -2.11 -1.06 21.73
N TRP A 107 -3.17 -1.44 21.01
CA TRP A 107 -3.96 -2.63 21.33
C TRP A 107 -3.19 -3.92 21.11
N ALA A 108 -2.35 -4.00 20.08
CA ALA A 108 -1.47 -5.15 19.88
C ALA A 108 -0.57 -5.37 21.11
N LYS A 109 0.04 -4.31 21.65
CA LYS A 109 0.88 -4.39 22.84
C LYS A 109 0.08 -4.70 24.10
N LEU A 110 -1.07 -4.09 24.28
CA LEU A 110 -1.95 -4.37 25.42
C LEU A 110 -2.39 -5.84 25.45
N PHE A 111 -2.58 -6.47 24.29
CA PHE A 111 -2.94 -7.88 24.18
C PHE A 111 -1.75 -8.83 24.00
N GLY A 112 -0.53 -8.37 24.23
CA GLY A 112 0.68 -9.19 24.16
C GLY A 112 1.01 -9.72 22.76
N LYS A 113 0.50 -9.09 21.70
CA LYS A 113 0.71 -9.49 20.30
C LYS A 113 1.92 -8.78 19.71
N LYS A 114 2.61 -9.44 18.79
CA LYS A 114 3.68 -8.78 18.01
C LYS A 114 3.06 -7.88 16.96
N HIS A 115 3.51 -6.63 16.90
CA HIS A 115 2.99 -5.64 15.98
C HIS A 115 3.97 -5.37 14.85
N ILE A 116 3.52 -5.49 13.61
CA ILE A 116 4.33 -5.24 12.43
C ILE A 116 3.68 -4.09 11.66
N ILE A 117 4.45 -3.06 11.36
CA ILE A 117 3.96 -1.91 10.59
C ILE A 117 4.53 -1.94 9.18
N PHE A 118 3.85 -1.26 8.29
CA PHE A 118 4.21 -1.19 6.89
C PHE A 118 4.46 0.24 6.42
N SER A 119 5.41 0.45 5.50
CA SER A 119 5.56 1.73 4.80
C SER A 119 6.05 1.63 3.35
N TRP A 120 5.54 2.52 2.50
CA TRP A 120 6.05 2.77 1.14
C TRP A 120 6.88 4.07 1.03
N GLU A 121 7.15 4.74 2.14
CA GLU A 121 7.75 6.08 2.13
C GLU A 121 9.09 6.10 1.37
N ASN A 122 9.24 7.08 0.49
CA ASN A 122 10.43 7.25 -0.33
C ASN A 122 11.12 8.61 -0.09
N ILE A 123 10.55 9.46 0.78
CA ILE A 123 11.12 10.74 1.18
C ILE A 123 11.38 10.73 2.68
N PRO A 124 12.60 11.10 3.14
CA PRO A 124 12.89 11.20 4.56
C PRO A 124 11.88 12.10 5.30
N TYR A 125 11.33 11.61 6.42
CA TYR A 125 10.26 12.32 7.14
C TYR A 125 10.65 13.73 7.60
N LYS A 126 11.93 13.97 7.91
CA LYS A 126 12.42 15.33 8.25
C LYS A 126 12.26 16.33 7.10
N GLN A 127 12.30 15.87 5.84
CA GLN A 127 12.09 16.73 4.67
C GLN A 127 10.60 16.95 4.41
N LYS A 128 9.79 15.91 4.66
CA LYS A 128 8.33 15.91 4.44
C LYS A 128 7.56 16.72 5.48
N PHE A 129 7.99 16.66 6.74
CA PHE A 129 7.26 17.22 7.88
C PHE A 129 7.94 18.49 8.38
N LYS A 130 7.31 19.64 8.09
CA LYS A 130 7.76 20.96 8.53
C LYS A 130 6.67 21.65 9.36
N GLY A 131 7.09 22.50 10.29
CA GLY A 131 6.19 23.27 11.16
C GLY A 131 5.45 22.44 12.23
N PRO A 132 4.49 23.04 12.94
CA PRO A 132 3.80 22.42 14.09
C PRO A 132 3.08 21.11 13.74
N ARG A 133 2.42 21.07 12.57
CA ARG A 133 1.74 19.86 12.09
C ARG A 133 2.73 18.72 11.80
N GLY A 134 3.94 19.08 11.35
CA GLY A 134 5.03 18.14 11.15
C GLY A 134 5.55 17.54 12.47
N LEU A 135 5.59 18.34 13.54
CA LEU A 135 5.94 17.84 14.88
C LEU A 135 4.95 16.78 15.37
N ILE A 136 3.64 17.01 15.20
CA ILE A 136 2.61 16.01 15.55
C ILE A 136 2.83 14.71 14.78
N GLN A 137 3.07 14.78 13.46
CA GLN A 137 3.32 13.59 12.64
C GLN A 137 4.60 12.87 13.02
N MET A 138 5.66 13.60 13.36
CA MET A 138 6.90 13.03 13.88
C MET A 138 6.69 12.36 15.23
N SER A 139 5.87 12.92 16.12
CA SER A 139 5.52 12.30 17.40
C SER A 139 4.72 11.01 17.19
N ILE A 140 3.73 11.03 16.30
CA ILE A 140 2.96 9.82 15.93
C ILE A 140 3.89 8.73 15.36
N LEU A 141 4.82 9.10 14.48
CA LEU A 141 5.80 8.18 13.92
C LEU A 141 6.67 7.57 15.03
N LYS A 142 7.21 8.39 15.93
CA LYS A 142 8.03 7.91 17.06
C LYS A 142 7.25 6.97 17.97
N LEU A 143 5.97 7.27 18.26
CA LEU A 143 5.12 6.39 19.06
C LEU A 143 4.81 5.08 18.33
N ASN A 144 4.51 5.11 17.03
CA ASN A 144 4.37 3.88 16.23
C ASN A 144 5.66 3.04 16.27
N LEU A 145 6.82 3.70 16.13
CA LEU A 145 8.11 3.06 16.24
C LEU A 145 8.41 2.53 17.63
N LEU A 146 7.79 3.05 18.68
CA LEU A 146 7.86 2.51 20.03
C LEU A 146 7.01 1.24 20.16
N PHE A 147 5.79 1.26 19.62
CA PHE A 147 4.82 0.16 19.75
C PHE A 147 4.96 -0.96 18.72
N CYS A 148 5.71 -0.81 17.64
CA CYS A 148 5.94 -1.94 16.71
C CYS A 148 6.98 -2.94 17.25
N ASP A 149 7.11 -4.10 16.63
CA ASP A 149 8.17 -5.09 16.85
C ASP A 149 9.05 -5.23 15.59
N ALA A 150 8.49 -4.99 14.41
CA ALA A 150 9.20 -5.01 13.14
C ALA A 150 8.54 -4.08 12.12
N ILE A 151 9.27 -3.78 11.05
CA ILE A 151 8.81 -2.96 9.94
C ILE A 151 9.00 -3.72 8.63
N VAL A 152 7.95 -3.74 7.82
CA VAL A 152 8.00 -4.18 6.43
C VAL A 152 7.98 -2.97 5.52
N CYS A 153 8.99 -2.84 4.67
CA CYS A 153 9.13 -1.77 3.71
C CYS A 153 8.80 -2.28 2.32
N GLY A 154 7.99 -1.54 1.57
CA GLY A 154 7.64 -1.93 0.20
C GLY A 154 8.80 -1.78 -0.80
N ASN A 155 9.83 -1.01 -0.44
CA ASN A 155 11.00 -0.75 -1.28
C ASN A 155 12.27 -0.49 -0.45
N LYS A 156 13.43 -0.54 -1.11
CA LYS A 156 14.75 -0.34 -0.48
C LYS A 156 14.90 1.04 0.17
N LYS A 157 14.39 2.10 -0.49
CA LYS A 157 14.49 3.48 0.01
C LYS A 157 13.73 3.69 1.33
N SER A 158 12.56 3.09 1.46
CA SER A 158 11.81 3.05 2.72
C SER A 158 12.61 2.35 3.82
N ALA A 159 13.24 1.21 3.50
CA ALA A 159 14.04 0.49 4.48
C ALA A 159 15.27 1.29 4.95
N GLU A 160 15.95 2.01 4.05
CA GLU A 160 17.04 2.93 4.41
C GLU A 160 16.56 4.02 5.39
N ILE A 161 15.40 4.65 5.12
CA ILE A 161 14.81 5.64 6.01
C ILE A 161 14.56 5.03 7.39
N PHE A 162 13.93 3.85 7.48
CA PHE A 162 13.60 3.24 8.76
C PHE A 162 14.80 2.71 9.54
N ARG A 163 15.82 2.17 8.86
CA ARG A 163 17.09 1.79 9.50
C ARG A 163 17.80 2.99 10.13
N GLY A 164 17.66 4.18 9.55
CA GLY A 164 18.14 5.43 10.14
C GLY A 164 17.31 5.94 11.32
N LEU A 165 16.12 5.39 11.57
CA LEU A 165 15.17 5.86 12.60
C LEU A 165 15.01 4.89 13.77
N THR A 166 15.32 3.61 13.59
CA THR A 166 15.13 2.59 14.63
C THR A 166 16.11 1.43 14.47
N LYS A 167 16.37 0.74 15.59
CA LYS A 167 17.14 -0.52 15.63
C LYS A 167 16.26 -1.77 15.47
N LYS A 168 14.95 -1.60 15.32
CA LYS A 168 14.01 -2.73 15.15
C LYS A 168 14.26 -3.45 13.82
N PRO A 169 13.92 -4.75 13.72
CA PRO A 169 14.01 -5.48 12.46
C PRO A 169 13.27 -4.78 11.32
N VAL A 170 13.97 -4.59 10.20
CA VAL A 170 13.44 -3.99 8.96
C VAL A 170 13.69 -4.95 7.80
N THR A 171 12.63 -5.31 7.09
CA THR A 171 12.72 -6.13 5.87
C THR A 171 12.06 -5.44 4.68
N VAL A 172 12.51 -5.77 3.46
CA VAL A 172 11.92 -5.26 2.23
C VAL A 172 11.07 -6.37 1.62
N ILE A 173 9.74 -6.18 1.63
CA ILE A 173 8.79 -7.10 1.00
C ILE A 173 7.80 -6.26 0.19
N PRO A 174 7.77 -6.41 -1.15
CA PRO A 174 6.74 -5.79 -1.98
C PRO A 174 5.35 -6.29 -1.56
N LEU A 175 4.39 -5.38 -1.31
CA LEU A 175 3.02 -5.78 -0.92
C LEU A 175 2.18 -6.37 -2.04
N SER A 176 2.64 -6.27 -3.27
CA SER A 176 1.95 -6.79 -4.45
C SER A 176 2.90 -7.64 -5.27
N GLY A 177 2.44 -8.84 -5.62
CA GLY A 177 3.03 -9.65 -6.68
C GLY A 177 2.42 -9.32 -8.04
N VAL A 178 2.99 -9.94 -9.07
CA VAL A 178 2.42 -9.98 -10.43
C VAL A 178 1.93 -11.40 -10.65
N ASP A 179 0.68 -11.57 -11.06
CA ASP A 179 0.15 -12.88 -11.45
C ASP A 179 0.78 -13.29 -12.78
N SER A 180 1.75 -14.19 -12.75
CA SER A 180 2.46 -14.66 -13.96
C SER A 180 1.59 -15.51 -14.90
N GLY A 181 0.45 -16.03 -14.42
CA GLY A 181 -0.52 -16.70 -15.27
C GLY A 181 -1.31 -15.71 -16.12
N PHE A 182 -1.62 -14.54 -15.54
CA PHE A 182 -2.24 -13.42 -16.25
C PHE A 182 -1.22 -12.66 -17.12
N PHE A 183 -0.09 -12.27 -16.54
CA PHE A 183 1.00 -11.57 -17.23
C PHE A 183 1.98 -12.58 -17.85
N LYS A 184 1.61 -13.08 -19.03
CA LYS A 184 2.45 -13.98 -19.82
C LYS A 184 2.67 -13.42 -21.22
N LYS A 185 3.76 -13.85 -21.85
CA LYS A 185 3.99 -13.57 -23.27
C LYS A 185 2.87 -14.23 -24.08
N VAL A 186 2.08 -13.42 -24.77
CA VAL A 186 1.12 -13.88 -25.77
C VAL A 186 1.75 -13.69 -27.15
N LYS A 187 1.33 -14.48 -28.14
CA LYS A 187 1.61 -14.14 -29.55
C LYS A 187 0.67 -12.98 -29.89
N PRO A 188 1.17 -11.74 -30.01
CA PRO A 188 0.29 -10.63 -30.32
C PRO A 188 -0.28 -10.86 -31.71
N GLU A 189 -1.58 -10.66 -31.88
CA GLU A 189 -2.07 -10.28 -33.19
C GLU A 189 -1.35 -8.98 -33.55
N HIS A 190 -0.87 -8.84 -34.78
CA HIS A 190 -0.21 -7.61 -35.24
C HIS A 190 -1.17 -6.43 -35.33
N ARG A 191 -2.29 -6.44 -34.59
CA ARG A 191 -3.30 -5.41 -34.59
C ARG A 191 -3.62 -4.98 -33.16
N PHE A 192 -3.75 -3.66 -32.98
CA PHE A 192 -4.34 -3.09 -31.78
C PHE A 192 -5.54 -2.24 -32.22
N HIS A 193 -6.75 -2.70 -31.88
CA HIS A 193 -7.99 -2.24 -32.52
C HIS A 193 -7.87 -2.33 -34.05
N ASP A 194 -8.08 -1.24 -34.77
CA ASP A 194 -8.03 -1.18 -36.23
C ASP A 194 -6.63 -0.84 -36.79
N ILE A 195 -5.61 -0.74 -35.93
CA ILE A 195 -4.25 -0.34 -36.33
C ILE A 195 -3.38 -1.58 -36.55
N ASP A 196 -2.89 -1.75 -37.78
CA ASP A 196 -1.85 -2.73 -38.10
C ASP A 196 -0.47 -2.26 -37.60
N LEU A 197 0.11 -3.06 -36.71
CA LEU A 197 1.42 -2.92 -36.08
C LEU A 197 2.44 -3.91 -36.65
N GLY A 198 2.08 -4.67 -37.70
CA GLY A 198 2.99 -5.57 -38.40
C GLY A 198 4.25 -4.85 -38.89
N GLY A 199 5.42 -5.41 -38.60
CA GLY A 199 6.71 -4.85 -39.00
C GLY A 199 7.13 -3.56 -38.29
N LYS A 200 6.33 -3.03 -37.36
CA LYS A 200 6.63 -1.77 -36.65
C LYS A 200 7.29 -2.02 -35.29
N VAL A 201 8.15 -1.10 -34.87
CA VAL A 201 8.62 -1.01 -33.49
C VAL A 201 7.60 -0.22 -32.69
N VAL A 202 7.05 -0.82 -31.62
CA VAL A 202 5.98 -0.23 -30.82
C VAL A 202 6.52 0.19 -29.46
N PHE A 203 6.39 1.48 -29.15
CA PHE A 203 6.66 2.04 -27.81
C PHE A 203 5.35 2.22 -27.06
N THR A 204 5.25 1.68 -25.85
CA THR A 204 4.02 1.74 -25.04
C THR A 204 4.29 2.37 -23.69
N PHE A 205 3.43 3.31 -23.31
CA PHE A 205 3.37 3.86 -21.95
C PHE A 205 2.14 3.32 -21.22
N ALA A 206 2.35 2.66 -20.08
CA ALA A 206 1.29 2.16 -19.22
C ALA A 206 1.33 2.87 -17.86
N GLY A 207 0.47 3.86 -17.67
CA GLY A 207 0.40 4.61 -16.41
C GLY A 207 -0.70 5.67 -16.41
N ALA A 208 -0.97 6.23 -15.22
CA ALA A 208 -1.85 7.39 -15.12
C ALA A 208 -1.20 8.60 -15.79
N LEU A 209 -1.95 9.34 -16.60
CA LEU A 209 -1.50 10.60 -17.17
C LEU A 209 -1.32 11.63 -16.06
N GLY A 210 -0.10 12.15 -15.92
CA GLY A 210 0.22 13.17 -14.95
C GLY A 210 1.66 13.64 -15.11
N TYR A 211 1.90 14.92 -14.87
CA TYR A 211 3.22 15.54 -15.08
C TYR A 211 4.35 14.79 -14.36
N ARG A 212 4.12 14.43 -13.09
CA ARG A 212 5.01 13.60 -12.25
C ARG A 212 5.34 12.20 -12.80
N LYS A 213 4.64 11.75 -13.84
CA LYS A 213 4.89 10.46 -14.51
C LYS A 213 5.75 10.61 -15.76
N GLY A 214 6.16 11.83 -16.11
CA GLY A 214 7.14 12.09 -17.17
C GLY A 214 6.61 11.85 -18.58
N VAL A 215 5.30 11.87 -18.80
CA VAL A 215 4.71 11.64 -20.15
C VAL A 215 5.24 12.64 -21.17
N HIS A 216 5.42 13.91 -20.77
CA HIS A 216 6.01 14.95 -21.62
C HIS A 216 7.44 14.59 -22.06
N LEU A 217 8.27 14.06 -21.15
CA LEU A 217 9.64 13.62 -21.47
C LEU A 217 9.66 12.47 -22.47
N ILE A 218 8.68 11.57 -22.40
CA ILE A 218 8.54 10.46 -23.37
C ILE A 218 8.21 11.02 -24.76
N LEU A 219 7.31 11.99 -24.83
CA LEU A 219 6.94 12.63 -26.10
C LEU A 219 8.12 13.42 -26.70
N GLU A 220 8.83 14.20 -25.89
CA GLU A 220 10.02 14.94 -26.30
C GLU A 220 11.12 13.99 -26.80
N ALA A 221 11.37 12.89 -26.08
CA ALA A 221 12.34 11.88 -26.51
C ALA A 221 11.93 11.21 -27.83
N MET A 222 10.64 10.92 -28.01
CA MET A 222 10.14 10.31 -29.24
C MET A 222 10.24 11.28 -30.43
N GLU A 223 9.94 12.56 -30.23
CA GLU A 223 10.13 13.59 -31.25
C GLU A 223 11.62 13.72 -31.65
N ALA A 224 12.53 13.69 -30.68
CA ALA A 224 13.96 13.73 -30.95
C ALA A 224 14.44 12.52 -31.76
N VAL A 225 13.98 11.30 -31.40
CA VAL A 225 14.30 10.08 -32.15
C VAL A 225 13.76 10.13 -33.57
N LEU A 226 12.51 10.59 -33.77
CA LEU A 226 11.92 10.71 -35.10
C LEU A 226 12.70 11.69 -35.99
N LYS A 227 13.08 12.86 -35.46
CA LYS A 227 13.91 13.83 -36.18
C LYS A 227 15.27 13.28 -36.60
N GLU A 228 15.86 12.39 -35.79
CA GLU A 228 17.16 11.79 -36.12
C GLU A 228 17.04 10.68 -37.17
N ILE A 229 15.94 9.93 -37.18
CA ILE A 229 15.63 8.95 -38.23
C ILE A 229 15.44 9.69 -39.56
N ASP A 230 14.61 10.74 -39.60
CA ASP A 230 14.31 11.51 -40.81
C ASP A 230 15.56 12.19 -41.43
N ARG A 231 16.60 12.47 -40.62
CA ARG A 231 17.87 13.02 -41.10
C ARG A 231 18.80 11.99 -41.72
N LYS A 232 18.62 10.70 -41.42
CA LYS A 232 19.48 9.60 -41.88
C LYS A 232 18.89 8.83 -43.07
N SER A 233 17.61 9.05 -43.38
CA SER A 233 16.88 8.57 -44.57
C SER A 233 16.90 9.60 -45.68
#